data_AF-A0A2E2TVV2-F1
#
_entry.id   AF-A0A2E2TVV2-F1
#
_cell.length_a   1.000
_cell.length_b   1.000
_cell.length_c   1.000
_cell.angle_alpha   90.00
_cell.angle_beta   90.00
_cell.angle_gamma   90.00
#
_symmetry.space_group_name_H-M   'P 1'
#
loop_
_entity.id
_entity.type
_entity.pdbx_description
1 polymer ?
#
loop_
_entity_poly.entity_id
_entity_poly.type
_entity_poly.pdbx_seq_one_letter_code
_entity_poly.pdbx_strand_id
1 'polypeptide(L)'
;MHHVRQAIWRYLLMHYKIKSKQSGVTLIELVATIALMSILGAGVANFMSGPIRQYLIIAERATAASVGDQAMRVFTRDARHAIPNTARIKSDGRTLEFLHMAAGHMYRKGSPTDQEGLTFGGLFQNNVGDRYFRVLGVFDDELIGDHPKWRAVVSPLPVYEQGDMDKPAAGVNVYGKAGRWNRDVIVVGQNDEGKRVISAAEVNHWGHAISGPGVSIARGDEPHTFDLDEEGWLPDTPRSQDIVKLTTPHTFAAHSSAQRVYFMDTPVTYHCDLSKGQLLKYWDYSLSSEQPVPGTDNPPLNAKPGVAGAIVADRVKKCKFEFGQDLGINYSLILLTLELEGRSGESVILTQQVHIRNDA
;
A
#
# COMPACT_ATOMS: atom_id res chain seq x y z
N MET A 1 -27.35 -16.67 -98.60
CA MET A 1 -27.24 -15.24 -98.23
C MET A 1 -26.66 -14.96 -96.82
N HIS A 2 -26.55 -15.95 -95.92
CA HIS A 2 -26.02 -15.72 -94.56
C HIS A 2 -24.49 -15.53 -94.46
N HIS A 3 -23.70 -16.14 -95.35
CA HIS A 3 -22.23 -16.06 -95.29
C HIS A 3 -21.64 -14.72 -95.73
N VAL A 4 -22.32 -13.96 -96.60
CA VAL A 4 -21.84 -12.65 -97.08
C VAL A 4 -22.00 -11.57 -95.99
N ARG A 5 -23.05 -11.67 -95.16
CA ARG A 5 -23.27 -10.73 -94.04
C ARG A 5 -22.19 -10.83 -92.96
N GLN A 6 -21.67 -12.03 -92.67
CA GLN A 6 -20.59 -12.21 -91.71
C GLN A 6 -19.23 -11.71 -92.23
N ALA A 7 -18.96 -11.85 -93.53
CA ALA A 7 -17.75 -11.33 -94.16
C ALA A 7 -17.71 -9.79 -94.15
N ILE A 8 -18.85 -9.14 -94.45
CA ILE A 8 -18.95 -7.67 -94.43
C ILE A 8 -18.84 -7.12 -92.99
N TRP A 9 -19.42 -7.79 -91.99
CA TRP A 9 -19.28 -7.39 -90.59
C TRP A 9 -17.85 -7.57 -90.05
N ARG A 10 -17.15 -8.63 -90.46
CA ARG A 10 -15.72 -8.80 -90.13
C ARG A 10 -14.85 -7.74 -90.78
N TYR A 11 -15.13 -7.36 -92.03
CA TYR A 11 -14.39 -6.30 -92.73
C TYR A 11 -14.64 -4.90 -92.13
N LEU A 12 -15.88 -4.63 -91.69
CA LEU A 12 -16.23 -3.37 -91.01
C LEU A 12 -15.69 -3.28 -89.58
N LEU A 13 -15.63 -4.39 -88.83
CA LEU A 13 -15.04 -4.40 -87.49
C LEU A 13 -13.50 -4.37 -87.50
N MET A 14 -12.83 -4.94 -88.51
CA MET A 14 -11.36 -4.90 -88.61
C MET A 14 -10.78 -3.50 -88.90
N HIS A 15 -11.61 -2.58 -89.39
CA HIS A 15 -11.20 -1.20 -89.66
C HIS A 15 -11.81 -0.17 -88.71
N TYR A 16 -12.62 -0.59 -87.73
CA TYR A 16 -13.05 0.30 -86.65
C TYR A 16 -11.94 0.43 -85.60
N LYS A 17 -10.90 1.20 -85.95
CA LYS A 17 -9.92 1.67 -84.97
C LYS A 17 -10.67 2.54 -83.95
N ILE A 18 -10.85 2.04 -82.73
CA ILE A 18 -11.12 2.90 -81.58
C ILE A 18 -9.89 3.82 -81.47
N LYS A 19 -9.99 5.02 -82.03
CA LYS A 19 -9.01 6.06 -81.79
C LYS A 19 -9.10 6.40 -80.32
N SER A 20 -8.28 5.76 -79.47
CA SER A 20 -7.93 6.37 -78.19
C SER A 20 -7.27 7.69 -78.56
N LYS A 21 -7.98 8.81 -78.37
CA LYS A 21 -7.33 10.12 -78.37
C LYS A 21 -6.26 10.02 -77.29
N GLN A 22 -4.99 9.91 -77.69
CA GLN A 22 -3.89 10.14 -76.77
C GLN A 22 -3.98 11.62 -76.39
N SER A 23 -4.62 11.89 -75.26
CA SER A 23 -4.56 13.18 -74.59
C SER A 23 -3.17 13.29 -73.96
N GLY A 24 -2.22 13.82 -74.73
CA GLY A 24 -0.93 14.22 -74.19
C GLY A 24 -1.13 15.47 -73.32
N VAL A 25 -0.60 15.43 -72.10
CA VAL A 25 -0.59 16.59 -71.19
C VAL A 25 0.37 17.62 -71.77
N THR A 26 -0.06 18.88 -71.88
CA THR A 26 0.79 19.95 -72.39
C THR A 26 1.77 20.42 -71.31
N LEU A 27 2.95 20.93 -71.71
CA LEU A 27 3.93 21.47 -70.76
C LEU A 27 3.30 22.53 -69.85
N ILE A 28 2.41 23.37 -70.39
CA ILE A 28 1.74 24.43 -69.64
C ILE A 28 0.73 23.88 -68.63
N GLU A 29 0.03 22.81 -68.94
CA GLU A 29 -0.90 22.12 -68.03
C GLU A 29 -0.14 21.45 -66.88
N LEU A 30 1.01 20.84 -67.16
CA LEU A 30 1.88 20.29 -66.12
C LEU A 30 2.42 21.40 -65.20
N VAL A 31 2.88 22.53 -65.76
CA VAL A 31 3.41 23.65 -64.97
C VAL A 31 2.30 24.31 -64.13
N ALA A 32 1.11 24.52 -64.70
CA ALA A 32 -0.02 25.09 -63.99
C ALA A 32 -0.50 24.19 -62.84
N THR A 33 -0.54 22.87 -63.04
CA THR A 33 -0.97 21.92 -61.99
C THR A 33 0.00 21.85 -60.82
N ILE A 34 1.31 21.76 -61.06
CA ILE A 34 2.29 21.75 -59.95
C ILE A 34 2.30 23.08 -59.19
N ALA A 35 2.08 24.22 -59.87
CA ALA A 35 1.98 25.53 -59.24
C ALA A 35 0.70 25.67 -58.39
N LEU A 36 -0.43 25.16 -58.87
CA LEU A 36 -1.69 25.17 -58.12
C LEU A 36 -1.62 24.23 -56.90
N MET A 37 -1.03 23.04 -57.06
CA MET A 37 -0.85 22.09 -55.96
C MET A 37 0.07 22.64 -54.86
N SER A 38 1.09 23.44 -55.19
CA SER A 38 1.97 24.05 -54.19
C SER A 38 1.27 25.15 -53.39
N ILE A 39 0.49 26.02 -54.06
CA ILE A 39 -0.29 27.08 -53.40
C ILE A 39 -1.33 26.46 -52.45
N LEU A 40 -2.07 25.45 -52.92
CA LEU A 40 -3.08 24.77 -52.10
C LEU A 40 -2.43 23.95 -50.98
N GLY A 41 -1.34 23.24 -51.28
CA GLY A 41 -0.62 22.42 -50.30
C GLY A 41 -0.07 23.23 -49.13
N ALA A 42 0.51 24.40 -49.39
CA ALA A 42 1.00 25.29 -48.34
C ALA A 42 -0.13 25.81 -47.43
N GLY A 43 -1.30 26.13 -48.01
CA GLY A 43 -2.48 26.54 -47.25
C GLY A 43 -3.00 25.44 -46.31
N VAL A 44 -3.12 24.20 -46.82
CA VAL A 44 -3.60 23.06 -46.03
C VAL A 44 -2.62 22.67 -44.92
N ALA A 45 -1.31 22.69 -45.20
CA ALA A 45 -0.30 22.32 -44.21
C ALA A 45 -0.31 23.25 -42.98
N ASN A 46 -0.42 24.56 -43.20
CA ASN A 46 -0.50 25.54 -42.10
C ASN A 46 -1.81 25.39 -41.32
N PHE A 47 -2.93 25.18 -42.02
CA PHE A 47 -4.24 25.03 -41.39
C PHE A 47 -4.36 23.75 -40.54
N MET A 48 -3.79 22.63 -40.98
CA MET A 48 -3.89 21.34 -40.28
C MET A 48 -2.93 21.19 -39.10
N SER A 49 -1.79 21.89 -39.12
CA SER A 49 -0.80 21.79 -38.05
C SER A 49 -1.32 22.31 -36.69
N GLY A 50 -2.20 23.32 -36.68
CA GLY A 50 -2.81 23.87 -35.47
C GLY A 50 -3.75 22.88 -34.76
N PRO A 51 -4.82 22.40 -35.42
CA PRO A 51 -5.76 21.44 -34.85
C PRO A 51 -5.11 20.13 -34.38
N ILE A 52 -4.13 19.60 -35.11
CA ILE A 52 -3.42 18.36 -34.72
C ILE A 52 -2.65 18.58 -33.41
N ARG A 53 -1.91 19.69 -33.28
CA ARG A 53 -1.16 20.00 -32.05
C ARG A 53 -2.10 20.17 -30.86
N GLN A 54 -3.25 20.82 -31.05
CA GLN A 54 -4.25 20.98 -30.00
C GLN A 54 -4.83 19.63 -29.57
N TYR A 55 -5.13 18.75 -30.52
CA TYR A 55 -5.61 17.41 -30.21
C TYR A 55 -4.58 16.62 -29.39
N LEU A 56 -3.30 16.69 -29.75
CA LEU A 56 -2.23 16.02 -29.02
C LEU A 56 -2.08 16.54 -27.58
N ILE A 57 -2.14 17.85 -27.36
CA ILE A 57 -2.09 18.46 -26.01
C ILE A 57 -3.25 17.95 -25.15
N ILE A 58 -4.48 17.96 -25.70
CA ILE A 58 -5.67 17.47 -24.98
C ILE A 58 -5.53 15.98 -24.64
N ALA A 59 -5.04 15.17 -25.59
CA ALA A 59 -4.83 13.74 -25.36
C ALA A 59 -3.77 13.50 -24.27
N GLU A 60 -2.66 14.22 -24.30
CA GLU A 60 -1.60 14.08 -23.29
C GLU A 60 -2.09 14.47 -21.89
N ARG A 61 -2.82 15.58 -21.76
CA ARG A 61 -3.41 15.99 -20.48
C ARG A 61 -4.36 14.94 -19.94
N ALA A 62 -5.18 14.34 -20.81
CA ALA A 62 -6.07 13.25 -20.44
C ALA A 62 -5.30 12.02 -19.91
N THR A 63 -4.15 11.68 -20.51
CA THR A 63 -3.31 10.57 -20.00
C THR A 63 -2.66 10.89 -18.66
N ALA A 64 -2.21 12.13 -18.44
CA ALA A 64 -1.65 12.52 -17.15
C ALA A 64 -2.74 12.49 -16.05
N ALA A 65 -3.93 13.01 -16.36
CA ALA A 65 -5.08 12.95 -15.47
C ALA A 65 -5.47 11.50 -15.12
N SER A 66 -5.53 10.59 -16.10
CA SER A 66 -5.93 9.20 -15.83
C SER A 66 -4.91 8.43 -14.97
N VAL A 67 -3.60 8.65 -15.18
CA VAL A 67 -2.53 8.13 -14.31
C VAL A 67 -2.66 8.69 -12.90
N GLY A 68 -2.90 10.00 -12.78
CA GLY A 68 -3.13 10.66 -11.49
C GLY A 68 -4.34 10.08 -10.75
N ASP A 69 -5.46 9.92 -11.44
CA ASP A 69 -6.68 9.35 -10.87
C ASP A 69 -6.48 7.90 -10.40
N GLN A 70 -5.75 7.09 -11.18
CA GLN A 70 -5.40 5.73 -10.77
C GLN A 70 -4.52 5.75 -9.51
N ALA A 71 -3.51 6.62 -9.47
CA ALA A 71 -2.63 6.80 -8.33
C ALA A 71 -3.42 7.20 -7.07
N MET A 72 -4.34 8.16 -7.19
CA MET A 72 -5.20 8.61 -6.09
C MET A 72 -6.12 7.49 -5.59
N ARG A 73 -6.68 6.67 -6.49
CA ARG A 73 -7.52 5.52 -6.10
C ARG A 73 -6.73 4.46 -5.35
N VAL A 74 -5.54 4.10 -5.84
CA VAL A 74 -4.65 3.14 -5.18
C VAL A 74 -4.27 3.66 -3.78
N PHE A 75 -3.83 4.93 -3.70
CA PHE A 75 -3.51 5.58 -2.43
C PHE A 75 -4.71 5.59 -1.47
N THR A 76 -5.90 5.98 -1.94
CA THR A 76 -7.10 6.04 -1.10
C THR A 76 -7.50 4.67 -0.56
N ARG A 77 -7.43 3.63 -1.40
CA ARG A 77 -7.73 2.27 -0.98
C ARG A 77 -6.78 1.82 0.14
N ASP A 78 -5.48 2.01 -0.08
CA ASP A 78 -4.45 1.56 0.85
C ASP A 78 -4.49 2.36 2.16
N ALA A 79 -4.68 3.68 2.09
CA ALA A 79 -4.82 4.54 3.28
C ALA A 79 -6.10 4.26 4.07
N ARG A 80 -7.18 3.81 3.43
CA ARG A 80 -8.40 3.36 4.15
C ARG A 80 -8.21 2.07 4.94
N HIS A 81 -7.22 1.25 4.57
CA HIS A 81 -6.83 0.05 5.31
C HIS A 81 -5.69 0.34 6.29
N ALA A 82 -5.32 1.61 6.49
CA ALA A 82 -4.33 1.95 7.51
C ALA A 82 -4.91 1.81 8.91
N ILE A 83 -4.10 1.35 9.86
CA ILE A 83 -4.46 1.43 11.27
C ILE A 83 -4.53 2.91 11.67
N PRO A 84 -5.64 3.35 12.30
CA PRO A 84 -5.82 4.74 12.74
C PRO A 84 -4.61 5.30 13.49
N ASN A 85 -4.26 6.56 13.24
CA ASN A 85 -3.18 7.32 13.90
C ASN A 85 -1.80 6.62 13.93
N THR A 86 -1.56 5.66 13.04
CA THR A 86 -0.22 5.04 12.85
C THR A 86 0.56 5.63 11.68
N ALA A 87 -0.12 6.46 10.88
CA ALA A 87 0.49 7.14 9.76
C ALA A 87 1.52 8.15 10.24
N ARG A 88 2.74 8.09 9.70
CA ARG A 88 3.85 9.02 9.93
C ARG A 88 4.36 9.59 8.63
N ILE A 89 4.64 10.89 8.63
CA ILE A 89 5.14 11.63 7.46
C ILE A 89 6.49 12.24 7.83
N LYS A 90 7.52 12.00 7.01
CA LYS A 90 8.84 12.64 7.17
C LYS A 90 8.71 14.17 7.05
N SER A 91 9.64 14.90 7.66
CA SER A 91 9.64 16.37 7.67
C SER A 91 9.63 17.02 6.28
N ASP A 92 10.20 16.36 5.26
CA ASP A 92 10.15 16.81 3.87
C ASP A 92 8.77 16.64 3.21
N GLY A 93 7.87 15.87 3.82
CA GLY A 93 6.56 15.46 3.32
C GLY A 93 6.61 14.66 2.02
N ARG A 94 7.73 14.01 1.71
CA ARG A 94 7.88 13.15 0.52
C ARG A 94 7.71 11.68 0.84
N THR A 95 7.81 11.31 2.11
CA THR A 95 7.70 9.92 2.55
C THR A 95 6.59 9.81 3.59
N LEU A 96 5.56 9.05 3.25
CA LEU A 96 4.47 8.66 4.13
C LEU A 96 4.62 7.17 4.42
N GLU A 97 4.51 6.77 5.67
CA GLU A 97 4.35 5.38 6.06
C GLU A 97 3.11 5.23 6.92
N PHE A 98 2.38 4.14 6.74
CA PHE A 98 1.32 3.72 7.64
C PHE A 98 1.33 2.21 7.78
N LEU A 99 0.68 1.71 8.83
CA LEU A 99 0.58 0.28 9.08
C LEU A 99 -0.69 -0.26 8.44
N HIS A 100 -0.56 -1.26 7.58
CA HIS A 100 -1.73 -1.89 6.96
C HIS A 100 -2.43 -2.79 7.98
N MET A 101 -3.75 -2.67 8.06
CA MET A 101 -4.59 -3.43 8.97
C MET A 101 -4.93 -4.78 8.36
N ALA A 102 -4.54 -5.85 9.04
CA ALA A 102 -4.95 -7.22 8.74
C ALA A 102 -6.30 -7.56 9.40
N ALA A 103 -6.48 -7.14 10.66
CA ALA A 103 -7.72 -7.37 11.41
C ALA A 103 -7.92 -6.35 12.55
N GLY A 104 -9.15 -6.21 13.01
CA GLY A 104 -9.54 -5.38 14.15
C GLY A 104 -10.56 -6.10 15.02
N HIS A 105 -10.32 -6.11 16.33
CA HIS A 105 -11.21 -6.77 17.29
C HIS A 105 -11.41 -5.93 18.54
N MET A 106 -12.47 -6.22 19.30
CA MET A 106 -12.59 -5.72 20.66
C MET A 106 -11.85 -6.66 21.61
N TYR A 107 -11.16 -6.13 22.61
CA TYR A 107 -10.53 -6.93 23.66
C TYR A 107 -11.26 -6.76 24.99
N ARG A 108 -11.18 -7.77 25.88
CA ARG A 108 -11.64 -7.60 27.26
C ARG A 108 -10.58 -6.85 28.06
N LYS A 109 -10.96 -5.76 28.73
CA LYS A 109 -10.08 -5.12 29.72
C LYS A 109 -9.99 -6.03 30.94
N GLY A 110 -8.77 -6.42 31.29
CA GLY A 110 -8.47 -7.25 32.45
C GLY A 110 -8.39 -6.45 33.75
N SER A 111 -8.36 -7.20 34.84
CA SER A 111 -8.08 -6.77 36.22
C SER A 111 -6.76 -7.41 36.64
N PRO A 112 -6.03 -6.92 37.66
CA PRO A 112 -4.82 -7.59 38.14
C PRO A 112 -4.99 -9.08 38.52
N THR A 113 -6.23 -9.53 38.75
CA THR A 113 -6.59 -10.93 39.04
C THR A 113 -7.16 -11.70 37.84
N ASP A 114 -7.37 -11.05 36.70
CA ASP A 114 -7.92 -11.65 35.48
C ASP A 114 -6.82 -11.72 34.41
N GLN A 115 -6.32 -12.94 34.17
CA GLN A 115 -5.24 -13.19 33.20
C GLN A 115 -5.72 -13.28 31.74
N GLU A 116 -7.02 -13.24 31.48
CA GLU A 116 -7.55 -13.37 30.12
C GLU A 116 -7.89 -12.02 29.47
N GLY A 117 -7.90 -10.94 30.25
CA GLY A 117 -8.10 -9.57 29.77
C GLY A 117 -6.79 -8.77 29.73
N LEU A 118 -6.70 -7.80 28.82
CA LEU A 118 -5.54 -6.91 28.74
C LEU A 118 -5.43 -6.03 29.99
N THR A 119 -4.27 -6.06 30.63
CA THR A 119 -3.94 -5.18 31.74
C THR A 119 -3.16 -3.96 31.24
N PHE A 120 -3.54 -2.79 31.75
CA PHE A 120 -2.89 -1.53 31.40
C PHE A 120 -2.07 -1.05 32.59
N GLY A 121 -0.92 -0.45 32.31
CA GLY A 121 0.10 -0.11 33.31
C GLY A 121 -0.44 0.47 34.63
N GLY A 122 0.18 0.06 35.73
CA GLY A 122 -0.08 0.61 37.06
C GLY A 122 1.20 0.62 37.89
N LEU A 123 1.38 1.72 38.64
CA LEU A 123 2.47 2.01 39.60
C LEU A 123 2.51 1.06 40.83
N PHE A 124 1.82 -0.07 40.74
CA PHE A 124 1.71 -1.04 41.82
C PHE A 124 1.73 -2.44 41.23
N GLN A 125 2.56 -3.28 41.85
CA GLN A 125 2.76 -4.70 41.60
C GLN A 125 3.81 -5.05 40.54
N ASN A 126 4.47 -6.17 40.81
CA ASN A 126 5.48 -6.85 40.00
C ASN A 126 4.85 -7.34 38.68
N ASN A 127 4.38 -6.43 37.84
CA ASN A 127 3.64 -6.74 36.63
C ASN A 127 4.57 -7.43 35.63
N VAL A 128 4.36 -8.73 35.41
CA VAL A 128 5.18 -9.57 34.53
C VAL A 128 4.81 -9.35 33.04
N GLY A 129 3.87 -8.44 32.74
CA GLY A 129 3.34 -8.18 31.41
C GLY A 129 2.31 -9.22 30.99
N ASP A 130 1.33 -8.80 30.20
CA ASP A 130 0.35 -9.71 29.61
C ASP A 130 1.11 -10.66 28.67
N ARG A 131 0.80 -11.95 28.73
CA ARG A 131 1.35 -12.96 27.81
C ARG A 131 0.35 -13.35 26.72
N TYR A 132 -0.92 -13.18 27.02
CA TYR A 132 -2.02 -13.39 26.10
C TYR A 132 -3.21 -12.55 26.54
N PHE A 133 -4.19 -12.40 25.66
CA PHE A 133 -5.48 -11.80 25.95
C PHE A 133 -6.53 -12.32 24.99
N ARG A 134 -7.79 -12.28 25.41
CA ARG A 134 -8.92 -12.65 24.55
C ARG A 134 -9.44 -11.48 23.75
N VAL A 135 -9.80 -11.76 22.51
CA VAL A 135 -10.56 -10.86 21.64
C VAL A 135 -11.99 -11.34 21.48
N LEU A 136 -12.91 -10.40 21.33
CA LEU A 136 -14.29 -10.65 20.97
C LEU A 136 -14.36 -10.85 19.45
N GLY A 137 -15.01 -11.93 19.04
CA GLY A 137 -15.00 -12.40 17.66
C GLY A 137 -13.93 -13.46 17.41
N VAL A 138 -14.00 -14.05 16.23
CA VAL A 138 -13.05 -15.03 15.74
C VAL A 138 -12.29 -14.43 14.54
N PHE A 139 -11.03 -14.81 14.38
CA PHE A 139 -10.25 -14.51 13.19
C PHE A 139 -10.61 -15.47 12.07
N ASP A 140 -10.46 -15.01 10.84
CA ASP A 140 -10.52 -15.88 9.68
C ASP A 140 -9.38 -16.92 9.74
N ASP A 141 -9.62 -18.13 9.21
CA ASP A 141 -8.64 -19.24 9.26
C ASP A 141 -7.28 -18.86 8.62
N GLU A 142 -7.27 -17.93 7.66
CA GLU A 142 -6.05 -17.41 7.02
C GLU A 142 -5.20 -16.55 7.97
N LEU A 143 -5.83 -15.98 8.99
CA LEU A 143 -5.20 -15.19 10.05
C LEU A 143 -4.91 -16.01 11.31
N ILE A 144 -5.10 -17.34 11.30
CA ILE A 144 -4.72 -18.21 12.42
C ILE A 144 -3.26 -18.65 12.28
N GLY A 145 -2.52 -18.65 13.39
CA GLY A 145 -1.13 -19.13 13.48
C GLY A 145 -0.11 -18.06 13.84
N ASP A 146 1.16 -18.39 13.60
CA ASP A 146 2.30 -17.55 13.91
C ASP A 146 2.78 -16.83 12.64
N HIS A 147 2.63 -15.51 12.58
CA HIS A 147 3.18 -14.71 11.49
C HIS A 147 4.30 -13.78 11.97
N PRO A 148 5.50 -13.82 11.36
CA PRO A 148 6.67 -13.11 11.88
C PRO A 148 6.52 -11.58 11.83
N LYS A 149 5.66 -11.07 10.94
CA LYS A 149 5.43 -9.62 10.77
C LYS A 149 4.25 -9.08 11.60
N TRP A 150 3.40 -9.95 12.18
CA TRP A 150 2.20 -9.47 12.87
C TRP A 150 2.53 -8.72 14.15
N ARG A 151 1.84 -7.59 14.36
CA ARG A 151 1.92 -6.78 15.57
C ARG A 151 0.54 -6.29 15.98
N ALA A 152 0.34 -6.11 17.29
CA ALA A 152 -0.90 -5.60 17.87
C ALA A 152 -0.78 -4.11 18.25
N VAL A 153 -1.86 -3.37 18.01
CA VAL A 153 -1.97 -1.92 18.23
C VAL A 153 -3.26 -1.67 19.02
N VAL A 154 -3.12 -1.21 20.26
CA VAL A 154 -4.26 -1.04 21.19
C VAL A 154 -4.62 0.43 21.37
N SER A 155 -3.63 1.32 21.36
CA SER A 155 -3.88 2.75 21.55
C SER A 155 -3.28 3.54 20.39
N PRO A 156 -4.08 3.88 19.37
CA PRO A 156 -3.68 4.82 18.35
C PRO A 156 -3.82 6.26 18.89
N LEU A 157 -3.32 6.56 20.08
CA LEU A 157 -3.05 7.97 20.40
C LEU A 157 -1.78 8.35 19.61
N PRO A 158 -1.67 9.57 19.08
CA PRO A 158 -0.46 10.05 18.46
C PRO A 158 0.53 10.39 19.57
N VAL A 159 1.07 9.34 20.17
CA VAL A 159 2.10 9.47 21.18
C VAL A 159 3.41 9.55 20.41
N TYR A 160 3.61 10.66 19.69
CA TYR A 160 4.91 11.01 19.13
C TYR A 160 5.76 11.54 20.27
N GLU A 161 6.91 10.91 20.51
CA GLU A 161 7.83 11.34 21.56
C GLU A 161 8.33 12.76 21.23
N GLN A 162 8.08 13.73 22.12
CA GLN A 162 8.55 15.13 22.00
C GLN A 162 8.13 15.87 20.70
N GLY A 163 7.03 15.48 20.05
CA GLY A 163 6.56 16.12 18.81
C GLY A 163 7.32 15.69 17.54
N ASP A 164 8.17 14.66 17.63
CA ASP A 164 8.82 14.03 16.48
C ASP A 164 7.84 13.06 15.81
N MET A 165 7.23 13.50 14.70
CA MET A 165 6.23 12.74 13.92
C MET A 165 6.77 11.42 13.33
N ASP A 166 8.06 11.12 13.51
CA ASP A 166 8.75 9.92 13.03
C ASP A 166 8.78 8.77 14.06
N LYS A 167 8.49 9.03 15.35
CA LYS A 167 8.75 8.07 16.45
C LYS A 167 7.51 7.72 17.28
N PRO A 168 6.91 6.51 17.12
CA PRO A 168 5.82 6.08 18.00
C PRO A 168 6.35 5.83 19.42
N ALA A 169 5.62 6.26 20.45
CA ALA A 169 6.06 6.10 21.83
C ALA A 169 6.08 4.65 22.29
N ALA A 170 7.13 4.32 23.03
CA ALA A 170 7.34 3.00 23.59
C ALA A 170 6.21 2.60 24.55
N GLY A 171 5.80 1.32 24.50
CA GLY A 171 4.83 0.73 25.43
C GLY A 171 3.37 1.01 25.10
N VAL A 172 3.05 1.92 24.17
CA VAL A 172 1.65 2.22 23.78
C VAL A 172 1.06 1.13 22.87
N ASN A 173 1.92 0.51 22.07
CA ASN A 173 1.60 -0.52 21.09
C ASN A 173 2.75 -1.52 21.02
N VAL A 174 2.52 -2.67 20.37
CA VAL A 174 3.58 -3.66 20.14
C VAL A 174 4.45 -3.23 18.95
N TYR A 175 5.18 -2.14 19.15
CA TYR A 175 6.28 -1.68 18.31
C TYR A 175 7.55 -1.83 19.16
N GLY A 176 8.62 -2.47 18.65
CA GLY A 176 9.85 -2.63 19.47
C GLY A 176 10.32 -1.27 20.02
N LYS A 177 10.89 -1.12 21.23
CA LYS A 177 11.42 -2.06 22.24
C LYS A 177 10.80 -1.72 23.61
N ALA A 178 10.21 -2.70 24.30
CA ALA A 178 10.05 -2.59 25.75
C ALA A 178 11.41 -2.94 26.41
N GLY A 179 11.90 -2.06 27.27
CA GLY A 179 13.14 -2.32 28.02
C GLY A 179 13.01 -3.57 28.91
N ARG A 180 13.96 -4.50 28.71
CA ARG A 180 14.36 -5.68 29.50
C ARG A 180 13.23 -6.48 30.16
N TRP A 181 12.90 -7.65 29.57
CA TRP A 181 13.20 -9.02 30.05
C TRP A 181 12.84 -9.97 28.90
N ASN A 182 13.79 -10.34 28.04
CA ASN A 182 13.55 -11.43 27.07
C ASN A 182 13.78 -12.76 27.79
N ARG A 183 12.73 -13.58 27.91
CA ARG A 183 12.85 -15.02 28.12
C ARG A 183 12.39 -15.68 26.82
N ASP A 184 13.33 -16.21 26.04
CA ASP A 184 12.99 -17.05 24.90
C ASP A 184 12.50 -18.41 25.41
N VAL A 185 11.45 -18.90 24.77
CA VAL A 185 10.80 -20.19 25.02
C VAL A 185 11.60 -21.23 24.22
N ILE A 186 12.51 -21.96 24.88
CA ILE A 186 13.33 -22.99 24.25
C ILE A 186 12.67 -24.35 24.49
N VAL A 187 12.51 -25.16 23.44
CA VAL A 187 12.14 -26.58 23.58
C VAL A 187 13.36 -27.33 24.10
N VAL A 188 13.30 -27.81 25.34
CA VAL A 188 14.47 -28.33 26.09
C VAL A 188 14.52 -29.85 26.10
N GLY A 189 13.52 -30.51 25.55
CA GLY A 189 13.49 -31.97 25.44
C GLY A 189 12.09 -32.50 25.18
N GLN A 190 11.97 -33.82 25.11
CA GLN A 190 10.68 -34.53 25.19
C GLN A 190 10.61 -35.24 26.55
N ASN A 191 9.44 -35.26 27.17
CA ASN A 191 9.21 -36.16 28.30
C ASN A 191 9.10 -37.62 27.81
N ASP A 192 8.96 -38.56 28.74
CA ASP A 192 8.90 -40.01 28.45
C ASP A 192 7.69 -40.43 27.59
N GLU A 193 6.74 -39.51 27.36
CA GLU A 193 5.58 -39.67 26.48
C GLU A 193 5.80 -39.08 25.07
N GLY A 194 7.01 -38.57 24.78
CA GLY A 194 7.35 -37.96 23.49
C GLY A 194 6.83 -36.53 23.31
N LYS A 195 6.27 -35.90 24.35
CA LYS A 195 5.76 -34.52 24.28
C LYS A 195 6.86 -33.51 24.57
N ARG A 196 6.96 -32.47 23.73
CA ARG A 196 7.96 -31.41 23.84
C ARG A 196 7.76 -30.61 25.13
N VAL A 197 8.78 -30.56 25.98
CA VAL A 197 8.85 -29.77 27.21
C VAL A 197 9.57 -28.46 26.89
N ILE A 198 8.99 -27.34 27.32
CA ILE A 198 9.59 -26.02 27.17
C ILE A 198 9.94 -25.49 28.57
N SER A 199 11.19 -25.06 28.76
CA SER A 199 11.60 -24.30 29.93
C SER A 199 11.98 -22.87 29.52
N ALA A 200 11.75 -21.93 30.44
CA ALA A 200 12.20 -20.57 30.29
C ALA A 200 13.62 -20.46 30.87
N ALA A 201 14.61 -20.20 30.01
CA ALA A 201 15.98 -19.91 30.45
C ALA A 201 16.35 -18.46 30.14
N GLU A 202 17.03 -17.79 31.08
CA GLU A 202 17.60 -16.46 30.89
C GLU A 202 18.93 -16.58 30.15
N VAL A 203 19.10 -15.93 29.00
CA VAL A 203 20.39 -15.89 28.28
C VAL A 203 20.75 -14.46 27.92
N ASN A 204 22.02 -14.08 28.15
CA ASN A 204 22.54 -12.75 27.82
C ASN A 204 23.73 -12.79 26.84
N HIS A 205 23.89 -11.62 26.20
CA HIS A 205 25.11 -10.99 25.69
C HIS A 205 25.75 -11.53 24.38
N TRP A 206 25.55 -10.75 23.30
CA TRP A 206 26.32 -10.61 22.03
C TRP A 206 25.63 -11.09 20.73
N GLY A 207 24.92 -10.18 20.04
CA GLY A 207 24.55 -10.30 18.61
C GLY A 207 23.38 -9.40 18.17
N HIS A 208 23.66 -8.25 17.53
CA HIS A 208 22.69 -7.37 16.82
C HIS A 208 22.03 -8.07 15.61
N ALA A 209 20.87 -7.74 15.00
CA ALA A 209 19.63 -6.93 15.18
C ALA A 209 18.61 -7.57 14.17
N ILE A 210 17.28 -7.68 14.34
CA ILE A 210 16.16 -6.72 14.19
C ILE A 210 14.92 -7.54 14.63
N SER A 211 14.25 -7.27 15.76
CA SER A 211 13.05 -8.04 16.16
C SER A 211 12.28 -7.33 17.28
N GLY A 212 11.04 -6.93 17.01
CA GLY A 212 10.06 -6.53 18.03
C GLY A 212 9.11 -7.69 18.33
N PRO A 213 8.30 -7.62 19.41
CA PRO A 213 7.43 -8.73 19.79
C PRO A 213 6.40 -9.00 18.69
N GLY A 214 6.37 -10.23 18.16
CA GLY A 214 5.28 -10.70 17.31
C GLY A 214 4.06 -11.12 18.13
N VAL A 215 2.96 -11.37 17.44
CA VAL A 215 1.75 -11.98 18.01
C VAL A 215 1.39 -13.25 17.25
N SER A 216 0.88 -14.24 17.98
CA SER A 216 0.27 -15.43 17.38
C SER A 216 -1.20 -15.48 17.74
N ILE A 217 -2.00 -16.01 16.81
CA ILE A 217 -3.45 -16.06 16.94
C ILE A 217 -3.89 -17.51 16.97
N ALA A 218 -4.69 -17.86 17.97
CA ALA A 218 -5.21 -19.21 18.15
C ALA A 218 -6.73 -19.18 18.35
N ARG A 219 -7.41 -20.17 17.78
CA ARG A 219 -8.83 -20.41 18.01
C ARG A 219 -9.06 -20.80 19.48
N GLY A 220 -10.11 -20.27 20.09
CA GLY A 220 -10.46 -20.48 21.50
C GLY A 220 -10.71 -21.93 21.96
N ASP A 221 -10.57 -22.94 21.09
CA ASP A 221 -10.97 -24.33 21.33
C ASP A 221 -9.80 -25.36 21.36
N GLU A 222 -8.52 -24.97 21.32
CA GLU A 222 -7.39 -25.93 21.33
C GLU A 222 -6.17 -25.53 22.21
N PRO A 223 -5.38 -26.51 22.71
CA PRO A 223 -4.88 -26.54 24.08
C PRO A 223 -3.66 -25.64 24.29
N HIS A 224 -3.73 -24.81 25.32
CA HIS A 224 -2.56 -24.16 25.90
C HIS A 224 -2.44 -24.58 27.36
N THR A 225 -1.32 -25.23 27.67
CA THR A 225 -0.97 -25.72 29.00
C THR A 225 -0.83 -24.57 30.00
N PHE A 226 -1.31 -24.85 31.23
CA PHE A 226 -1.13 -24.18 32.55
C PHE A 226 -2.16 -23.07 32.87
N ASP A 227 -3.09 -23.18 33.83
CA ASP A 227 -3.27 -24.09 34.99
C ASP A 227 -4.74 -24.56 35.12
N LEU A 228 -4.96 -25.78 35.65
CA LEU A 228 -6.28 -26.40 35.93
C LEU A 228 -6.78 -26.01 37.33
N ASP A 229 -8.10 -25.92 37.51
CA ASP A 229 -8.72 -25.85 38.85
C ASP A 229 -8.75 -27.24 39.53
N GLU A 230 -9.10 -27.29 40.83
CA GLU A 230 -8.98 -28.49 41.69
C GLU A 230 -9.85 -29.69 41.28
N GLU A 231 -10.82 -29.53 40.37
CA GLU A 231 -11.69 -30.61 39.87
C GLU A 231 -11.66 -30.78 38.33
N GLY A 232 -10.84 -30.01 37.60
CA GLY A 232 -10.47 -30.32 36.22
C GLY A 232 -11.57 -30.16 35.17
N TRP A 233 -12.47 -29.18 35.32
CA TRP A 233 -13.47 -28.84 34.29
C TRP A 233 -13.29 -27.41 33.77
N LEU A 234 -13.28 -27.26 32.44
CA LEU A 234 -13.38 -25.96 31.79
C LEU A 234 -14.81 -25.42 31.93
N PRO A 235 -15.05 -24.17 32.34
CA PRO A 235 -16.33 -23.53 32.09
C PRO A 235 -16.51 -23.31 30.58
N ASP A 236 -17.68 -23.67 30.04
CA ASP A 236 -18.04 -23.52 28.63
C ASP A 236 -17.72 -22.10 28.12
N THR A 237 -16.62 -21.92 27.38
CA THR A 237 -16.37 -20.68 26.66
C THR A 237 -17.13 -20.72 25.33
N PRO A 238 -17.92 -19.68 25.00
CA PRO A 238 -18.62 -19.63 23.72
C PRO A 238 -17.59 -19.57 22.56
N ARG A 239 -17.90 -20.27 21.45
CA ARG A 239 -17.17 -20.32 20.15
C ARG A 239 -16.99 -18.96 19.45
N SER A 240 -17.11 -17.84 20.17
CA SER A 240 -17.15 -16.48 19.66
C SER A 240 -15.95 -15.64 20.06
N GLN A 241 -14.88 -16.24 20.60
CA GLN A 241 -13.68 -15.54 21.06
C GLN A 241 -12.41 -16.31 20.69
N ASP A 242 -11.40 -15.57 20.22
CA ASP A 242 -10.07 -16.08 19.95
C ASP A 242 -9.03 -15.54 20.94
N ILE A 243 -7.90 -16.26 21.04
CA ILE A 243 -6.80 -15.94 21.94
C ILE A 243 -5.65 -15.36 21.13
N VAL A 244 -5.19 -14.20 21.56
CA VAL A 244 -3.98 -13.56 21.03
C VAL A 244 -2.87 -13.77 22.02
N LYS A 245 -1.75 -14.33 21.57
CA LYS A 245 -0.56 -14.49 22.40
C LYS A 245 0.51 -13.51 21.97
N LEU A 246 1.25 -13.06 22.97
CA LEU A 246 2.39 -12.17 22.82
C LEU A 246 3.66 -13.01 22.90
N THR A 247 4.51 -12.91 21.87
CA THR A 247 5.80 -13.63 21.83
C THR A 247 6.73 -13.25 22.99
N THR A 248 6.60 -12.03 23.49
CA THR A 248 7.22 -11.58 24.75
C THR A 248 6.16 -10.93 25.62
N PRO A 249 6.19 -11.11 26.96
CA PRO A 249 5.27 -10.41 27.83
C PRO A 249 5.30 -8.89 27.60
N HIS A 250 4.13 -8.26 27.51
CA HIS A 250 4.01 -6.82 27.24
C HIS A 250 2.92 -6.18 28.10
N THR A 251 3.16 -4.96 28.57
CA THR A 251 2.13 -4.15 29.24
C THR A 251 1.86 -2.93 28.39
N PHE A 252 0.63 -2.79 27.92
CA PHE A 252 0.22 -1.60 27.20
C PHE A 252 0.14 -0.40 28.16
N ALA A 253 0.80 0.69 27.80
CA ALA A 253 0.88 1.92 28.59
C ALA A 253 -0.46 2.67 28.62
N ALA A 254 -1.32 2.45 27.63
CA ALA A 254 -2.63 3.09 27.50
C ALA A 254 -3.67 2.12 26.96
N HIS A 255 -4.90 2.29 27.44
CA HIS A 255 -6.05 1.54 26.92
C HIS A 255 -6.67 2.25 25.71
N SER A 256 -7.32 1.46 24.86
CA SER A 256 -8.24 1.98 23.85
C SER A 256 -9.52 2.45 24.53
N SER A 257 -9.97 3.68 24.27
CA SER A 257 -11.25 4.17 24.79
C SER A 257 -12.43 3.33 24.27
N ALA A 258 -12.29 2.75 23.08
CA ALA A 258 -13.26 1.85 22.46
C ALA A 258 -12.97 0.36 22.72
N GLN A 259 -11.98 0.03 23.56
CA GLN A 259 -11.52 -1.34 23.81
C GLN A 259 -11.19 -2.12 22.52
N ARG A 260 -10.59 -1.44 21.53
CA ARG A 260 -10.19 -2.02 20.25
C ARG A 260 -8.71 -2.36 20.21
N VAL A 261 -8.40 -3.45 19.55
CA VAL A 261 -7.05 -3.87 19.16
C VAL A 261 -7.02 -4.10 17.65
N TYR A 262 -5.97 -3.62 17.01
CA TYR A 262 -5.72 -3.80 15.58
C TYR A 262 -4.48 -4.64 15.36
N PHE A 263 -4.51 -5.49 14.34
CA PHE A 263 -3.42 -6.35 13.92
C PHE A 263 -2.91 -5.84 12.59
N MET A 264 -1.59 -5.65 12.47
CA MET A 264 -0.97 -5.33 11.18
C MET A 264 -0.29 -6.54 10.54
N ASP A 265 -0.28 -6.59 9.22
CA ASP A 265 0.49 -7.55 8.43
C ASP A 265 1.85 -7.00 7.99
N THR A 266 1.87 -5.78 7.43
CA THR A 266 3.05 -5.11 6.93
C THR A 266 2.89 -3.59 7.01
N PRO A 267 3.98 -2.84 7.22
CA PRO A 267 4.00 -1.41 6.92
C PRO A 267 3.93 -1.19 5.40
N VAL A 268 3.37 -0.04 5.01
CA VAL A 268 3.31 0.44 3.63
C VAL A 268 3.90 1.84 3.57
N THR A 269 4.89 2.05 2.71
CA THR A 269 5.50 3.36 2.46
C THR A 269 5.16 3.86 1.07
N TYR A 270 4.72 5.11 0.99
CA TYR A 270 4.70 5.89 -0.24
C TYR A 270 5.86 6.89 -0.24
N HIS A 271 6.57 6.98 -1.36
CA HIS A 271 7.72 7.86 -1.51
C HIS A 271 7.70 8.62 -2.84
N CYS A 272 7.82 9.95 -2.75
CA CYS A 272 7.97 10.83 -3.89
C CYS A 272 9.46 10.93 -4.31
N ASP A 273 9.88 10.14 -5.29
CA ASP A 273 11.21 10.27 -5.92
C ASP A 273 11.12 11.30 -7.06
N LEU A 274 11.26 12.58 -6.71
CA LEU A 274 11.21 13.67 -7.69
C LEU A 274 12.41 13.69 -8.64
N SER A 275 13.51 13.01 -8.29
CA SER A 275 14.69 12.90 -9.17
C SER A 275 14.39 12.01 -10.38
N LYS A 276 13.55 10.99 -10.18
CA LYS A 276 13.05 10.10 -11.23
C LYS A 276 11.67 10.47 -11.75
N GLY A 277 11.03 11.47 -11.13
CA GLY A 277 9.66 11.86 -11.41
C GLY A 277 8.66 10.73 -11.13
N GLN A 278 8.79 10.06 -9.98
CA GLN A 278 7.98 8.89 -9.63
C GLN A 278 7.35 9.01 -8.25
N LEU A 279 6.11 8.54 -8.14
CA LEU A 279 5.50 8.15 -6.87
C LEU A 279 5.61 6.64 -6.74
N LEU A 280 6.30 6.17 -5.72
CA LEU A 280 6.57 4.76 -5.47
C LEU A 280 5.81 4.29 -4.23
N LYS A 281 5.34 3.04 -4.25
CA LYS A 281 4.80 2.32 -3.09
C LYS A 281 5.76 1.17 -2.75
N TYR A 282 6.04 0.98 -1.47
CA TYR A 282 6.83 -0.11 -0.91
C TYR A 282 6.04 -0.85 0.18
N TRP A 283 6.19 -2.16 0.24
CA TRP A 283 5.55 -3.02 1.25
C TRP A 283 6.42 -4.26 1.50
N ASP A 284 5.94 -5.18 2.34
CA ASP A 284 6.61 -6.43 2.70
C ASP A 284 7.91 -6.31 3.52
N TYR A 285 8.17 -5.14 4.09
CA TYR A 285 9.31 -4.92 4.97
C TYR A 285 8.93 -5.00 6.46
N SER A 286 9.94 -5.12 7.32
CA SER A 286 9.72 -5.10 8.77
C SER A 286 9.62 -3.69 9.31
N LEU A 287 8.69 -3.46 10.23
CA LEU A 287 8.58 -2.17 10.93
C LEU A 287 9.87 -1.86 11.70
N SER A 288 10.26 -0.59 11.64
CA SER A 288 11.43 -0.03 12.32
C SER A 288 11.00 1.14 13.21
N SER A 289 11.75 1.38 14.29
CA SER A 289 11.51 2.52 15.19
C SER A 289 11.62 3.85 14.44
N GLU A 290 12.63 3.97 13.57
CA GLU A 290 12.76 5.09 12.63
C GLU A 290 12.12 4.71 11.30
N GLN A 291 11.35 5.64 10.72
CA GLN A 291 10.71 5.41 9.42
C GLN A 291 11.78 5.22 8.34
N PRO A 292 11.77 4.07 7.66
CA PRO A 292 12.73 3.82 6.60
C PRO A 292 12.42 4.65 5.36
N VAL A 293 13.45 5.23 4.75
CA VAL A 293 13.36 6.05 3.54
C VAL A 293 14.05 5.34 2.37
N PRO A 294 13.38 5.24 1.20
CA PRO A 294 14.02 4.79 -0.03
C PRO A 294 15.21 5.67 -0.43
N GLY A 295 16.29 5.03 -0.89
CA GLY A 295 17.49 5.70 -1.43
C GLY A 295 18.43 6.37 -0.41
N THR A 296 17.95 6.81 0.75
CA THR A 296 18.78 7.59 1.70
C THR A 296 19.24 6.82 2.94
N ASP A 297 18.49 5.82 3.40
CA ASP A 297 18.86 5.07 4.60
C ASP A 297 20.00 4.07 4.34
N ASN A 298 20.55 3.48 5.41
CA ASN A 298 21.57 2.44 5.32
C ASN A 298 21.18 1.18 6.12
N PRO A 299 20.77 0.07 5.47
CA PRO A 299 20.45 -0.03 4.04
C PRO A 299 19.16 0.74 3.70
N PRO A 300 19.05 1.30 2.48
CA PRO A 300 17.86 2.03 2.06
C PRO A 300 16.65 1.10 1.99
N LEU A 301 15.43 1.62 2.17
CA LEU A 301 14.21 0.80 2.21
C LEU A 301 14.13 -0.17 1.01
N ASN A 302 14.42 0.33 -0.19
CA ASN A 302 14.38 -0.42 -1.44
C ASN A 302 15.54 -1.43 -1.64
N ALA A 303 16.47 -1.52 -0.69
CA ALA A 303 17.55 -2.52 -0.67
C ALA A 303 17.44 -3.50 0.51
N LYS A 304 16.43 -3.33 1.38
CA LYS A 304 16.21 -4.26 2.49
C LYS A 304 15.73 -5.62 1.94
N PRO A 305 16.06 -6.76 2.59
CA PRO A 305 15.61 -8.08 2.15
C PRO A 305 14.07 -8.20 2.19
N GLY A 306 13.49 -8.80 1.14
CA GLY A 306 12.06 -9.10 1.08
C GLY A 306 11.14 -7.91 0.77
N VAL A 307 11.69 -6.71 0.57
CA VAL A 307 10.88 -5.51 0.26
C VAL A 307 10.37 -5.58 -1.17
N ALA A 308 9.06 -5.46 -1.32
CA ALA A 308 8.40 -5.29 -2.61
C ALA A 308 8.13 -3.81 -2.88
N GLY A 309 8.08 -3.42 -4.16
CA GLY A 309 7.77 -2.06 -4.55
C GLY A 309 7.23 -1.93 -5.96
N ALA A 310 6.46 -0.87 -6.21
CA ALA A 310 5.86 -0.56 -7.50
C ALA A 310 5.78 0.95 -7.74
N ILE A 311 5.85 1.35 -9.01
CA ILE A 311 5.55 2.72 -9.44
C ILE A 311 4.03 2.89 -9.44
N VAL A 312 3.55 3.87 -8.68
CA VAL A 312 2.14 4.25 -8.60
C VAL A 312 1.80 5.32 -9.62
N ALA A 313 2.71 6.28 -9.83
CA ALA A 313 2.62 7.28 -10.88
C ALA A 313 4.01 7.59 -11.43
N ASP A 314 4.07 7.88 -12.73
CA ASP A 314 5.23 8.44 -13.41
C ASP A 314 5.02 9.92 -13.72
N ARG A 315 6.08 10.59 -14.19
CA ARG A 315 6.07 12.02 -14.58
C ARG A 315 5.59 12.94 -13.47
N VAL A 316 5.94 12.59 -12.23
CA VAL A 316 5.64 13.37 -11.04
C VAL A 316 6.56 14.59 -10.98
N LYS A 317 5.98 15.77 -11.12
CA LYS A 317 6.67 17.05 -11.03
C LYS A 317 6.70 17.60 -9.60
N LYS A 318 5.58 17.48 -8.89
CA LYS A 318 5.49 17.76 -7.44
C LYS A 318 4.68 16.68 -6.76
N CYS A 319 5.04 16.38 -5.52
CA CYS A 319 4.37 15.36 -4.71
C CYS A 319 4.61 15.69 -3.24
N LYS A 320 3.52 15.77 -2.47
CA LYS A 320 3.55 16.17 -1.07
C LYS A 320 2.47 15.42 -0.29
N PHE A 321 2.88 14.84 0.83
CA PHE A 321 2.03 14.31 1.89
C PHE A 321 1.96 15.30 3.04
N GLU A 322 0.75 15.51 3.55
CA GLU A 322 0.49 16.36 4.71
C GLU A 322 -0.60 15.73 5.58
N PHE A 323 -0.58 16.01 6.88
CA PHE A 323 -1.75 15.78 7.70
C PHE A 323 -2.73 16.93 7.51
N GLY A 324 -4.02 16.61 7.43
CA GLY A 324 -5.05 17.63 7.40
C GLY A 324 -5.04 18.45 8.70
N GLN A 325 -5.24 19.76 8.58
CA GLN A 325 -5.39 20.63 9.73
C GLN A 325 -6.84 20.57 10.20
N ASP A 326 -7.08 19.83 11.28
CA ASP A 326 -8.28 20.03 12.09
C ASP A 326 -7.84 20.36 13.53
N LEU A 327 -8.65 21.16 14.23
CA LEU A 327 -8.35 21.86 15.48
C LEU A 327 -8.05 20.97 16.72
N GLY A 328 -7.54 19.75 16.54
CA GLY A 328 -7.02 18.93 17.60
C GLY A 328 -6.41 17.64 17.07
N ILE A 329 -5.10 17.48 17.26
CA ILE A 329 -4.25 16.28 17.47
C ILE A 329 -4.57 14.97 16.72
N ASN A 330 -5.56 14.89 15.84
CA ASN A 330 -6.04 13.67 15.21
C ASN A 330 -5.44 13.57 13.81
N TYR A 331 -4.43 12.71 13.68
CA TYR A 331 -3.73 12.40 12.42
C TYR A 331 -4.55 11.43 11.53
N SER A 332 -5.88 11.47 11.65
CA SER A 332 -6.81 10.62 10.92
C SER A 332 -7.07 11.12 9.50
N LEU A 333 -6.42 12.20 9.08
CA LEU A 333 -6.61 12.81 7.77
C LEU A 333 -5.27 12.98 7.05
N ILE A 334 -5.12 12.31 5.91
CA ILE A 334 -3.93 12.44 5.07
C ILE A 334 -4.32 13.12 3.77
N LEU A 335 -3.54 14.14 3.41
CA LEU A 335 -3.62 14.85 2.15
C LEU A 335 -2.45 14.44 1.26
N LEU A 336 -2.75 13.99 0.05
CA LEU A 336 -1.78 13.81 -1.03
C LEU A 336 -2.04 14.86 -2.11
N THR A 337 -1.06 15.70 -2.37
CA THR A 337 -1.03 16.59 -3.54
C THR A 337 -0.03 16.05 -4.56
N LEU A 338 -0.49 15.80 -5.79
CA LEU A 338 0.29 15.26 -6.89
C LEU A 338 0.18 16.16 -8.12
N GLU A 339 1.30 16.65 -8.63
CA GLU A 339 1.40 17.37 -9.90
C GLU A 339 2.11 16.48 -10.92
N LEU A 340 1.42 16.18 -12.03
CA LEU A 340 1.92 15.34 -13.11
C LEU A 340 2.18 16.18 -14.36
N GLU A 341 3.31 15.96 -15.02
CA GLU A 341 3.70 16.67 -16.23
C GLU A 341 3.41 15.83 -17.50
N GLY A 342 2.65 16.41 -18.42
CA GLY A 342 2.46 15.94 -19.79
C GLY A 342 3.75 16.07 -20.61
N ARG A 343 3.86 15.34 -21.71
CA ARG A 343 5.08 15.36 -22.55
C ARG A 343 5.30 16.69 -23.27
N SER A 344 4.22 17.44 -23.47
CA SER A 344 4.18 18.82 -23.95
C SER A 344 4.55 19.88 -22.90
N GLY A 345 4.79 19.50 -21.64
CA GLY A 345 5.11 20.40 -20.54
C GLY A 345 3.90 20.97 -19.80
N GLU A 346 2.67 20.64 -20.21
CA GLU A 346 1.46 20.97 -19.45
C GLU A 346 1.42 20.15 -18.15
N SER A 347 0.91 20.72 -17.05
CA SER A 347 0.84 20.02 -15.76
C SER A 347 -0.61 19.87 -15.28
N VAL A 348 -0.93 18.74 -14.66
CA VAL A 348 -2.21 18.46 -14.00
C VAL A 348 -1.95 18.31 -12.51
N ILE A 349 -2.72 19.00 -11.68
CA ILE A 349 -2.64 18.90 -10.22
C ILE A 349 -3.86 18.14 -9.72
N LEU A 350 -3.61 17.11 -8.91
CA LEU A 350 -4.62 16.34 -8.20
C LEU A 350 -4.37 16.44 -6.71
N THR A 351 -5.44 16.58 -5.94
CA THR A 351 -5.39 16.60 -4.48
C THR A 351 -6.40 15.60 -3.95
N GLN A 352 -5.95 14.69 -3.09
CA GLN A 352 -6.80 13.68 -2.47
C GLN A 352 -6.65 13.73 -0.96
N GLN A 353 -7.78 13.91 -0.29
CA GLN A 353 -7.90 13.84 1.16
C GLN A 353 -8.51 12.49 1.54
N VAL A 354 -7.87 11.76 2.45
CA VAL A 354 -8.31 10.44 2.89
C VAL A 354 -8.43 10.43 4.40
N HIS A 355 -9.63 10.08 4.88
CA HIS A 355 -9.85 9.86 6.30
C HIS A 355 -9.57 8.39 6.65
N ILE A 356 -8.65 8.15 7.58
CA ILE A 356 -8.41 6.84 8.17
C ILE A 356 -9.49 6.62 9.22
N ARG A 357 -10.41 5.71 8.94
CA ARG A 357 -11.56 5.46 9.82
C ARG A 357 -11.18 4.50 10.94
N ASN A 358 -11.77 4.71 12.12
CA ASN A 358 -11.57 3.89 13.32
C ASN A 358 -12.66 2.81 13.50
N ASP A 359 -13.28 2.35 12.41
CA ASP A 359 -14.51 1.53 12.46
C ASP A 359 -14.39 0.13 11.84
N ALA A 360 -13.17 -0.39 11.66
CA ALA A 360 -12.96 -1.76 11.19
C ALA A 360 -13.55 -2.81 12.15
#